data_AF-A0A953T0D0-F1
#
_entry.id   AF-A0A953T0D0-F1
#
_cell.length_a   1.000
_cell.length_b   1.000
_cell.length_c   1.000
_cell.angle_alpha   90.00
_cell.angle_beta   90.00
_cell.angle_gamma   90.00
#
_symmetry.space_group_name_H-M   'P 1'
#
loop_
_entity.id
_entity.type
_entity.pdbx_description
1 polymer ?
#
loop_
_entity_poly.entity_id
_entity_poly.type
_entity_poly.pdbx_seq_one_letter_code
_entity_poly.pdbx_strand_id
1 'polypeptide(L)'
;MSAAPAGKSKAIIAYMTFIGMFIAYFMNRDDKHEFARWHIKNMFGLVLLLFCSLALQNYPIGFYIYWLAFGLWLFSLCMAVFNKQMGIPLLSAKFQIWFSFLD
;
A
#
# COMPACT_ATOMS: atom_id res chain seq x y z
N MET A 1 -4.80 -13.41 21.07
CA MET A 1 -4.18 -12.47 20.12
C MET A 1 -3.59 -13.32 19.01
N SER A 2 -3.94 -13.10 17.74
CA SER A 2 -3.30 -13.82 16.63
C SER A 2 -1.81 -13.46 16.59
N ALA A 3 -0.95 -14.45 16.38
CA ALA A 3 0.48 -14.22 16.22
C ALA A 3 0.72 -13.18 15.10
N ALA A 4 1.66 -12.26 15.31
CA ALA A 4 2.00 -11.26 14.31
C ALA A 4 2.56 -11.95 13.05
N PRO A 5 2.07 -11.60 11.83
CA PRO A 5 2.61 -12.15 10.60
C PRO A 5 4.09 -11.82 10.42
N ALA A 6 4.84 -12.75 9.82
CA ALA A 6 6.20 -12.47 9.38
C ALA A 6 6.21 -11.26 8.43
N GLY A 7 7.14 -10.33 8.62
CA GLY A 7 7.21 -9.10 7.83
C GLY A 7 6.24 -7.99 8.23
N LYS A 8 5.53 -8.08 9.37
CA LYS A 8 4.66 -7.01 9.87
C LYS A 8 5.34 -5.63 9.90
N SER A 9 6.55 -5.56 10.44
CA SER A 9 7.29 -4.28 10.52
C SER A 9 7.55 -3.70 9.12
N LYS A 10 7.92 -4.53 8.15
CA LYS A 10 8.13 -4.13 6.75
C LYS A 10 6.82 -3.63 6.11
N ALA A 11 5.71 -4.32 6.38
CA ALA A 11 4.39 -3.89 5.91
C ALA A 11 4.00 -2.49 6.45
N ILE A 12 4.29 -2.19 7.72
CA ILE A 12 4.02 -0.88 8.31
C ILE A 12 4.97 0.19 7.73
N ILE A 13 6.26 -0.12 7.59
CA ILE A 13 7.26 0.77 6.98
C ILE A 13 6.81 1.19 5.57
N ALA A 14 6.19 0.27 4.81
CA ALA A 14 5.72 0.57 3.47
C ALA A 14 4.76 1.77 3.42
N TYR A 15 3.94 1.98 4.45
CA TYR A 15 2.95 3.06 4.49
C TYR A 15 3.47 4.39 5.07
N MET A 16 4.68 4.44 5.64
CA MET A 16 5.17 5.65 6.31
C MET A 16 5.28 6.84 5.35
N THR A 17 5.84 6.60 4.18
CA THR A 17 5.94 7.56 3.08
C THR A 17 6.08 6.77 1.76
N PHE A 18 6.01 7.47 0.62
CA PHE A 18 6.39 6.87 -0.66
C PHE A 18 7.83 6.29 -0.65
N ILE A 19 8.76 6.95 0.04
CA ILE A 19 10.13 6.44 0.22
C ILE A 19 10.12 5.18 1.10
N GLY A 20 9.30 5.17 2.16
CA GLY A 20 9.10 4.01 3.03
C GLY A 20 8.66 2.76 2.27
N MET A 21 7.84 2.91 1.22
CA MET A 21 7.45 1.81 0.33
C MET A 21 8.64 1.15 -0.37
N PHE A 22 9.57 1.93 -0.93
CA PHE A 22 10.77 1.37 -1.55
C PHE A 22 11.71 0.72 -0.53
N ILE A 23 11.88 1.35 0.64
CA ILE A 23 12.66 0.77 1.73
C ILE A 23 12.08 -0.59 2.11
N ALA A 24 10.76 -0.68 2.33
CA ALA A 24 10.09 -1.93 2.64
C ALA A 24 10.24 -2.98 1.54
N TYR A 25 10.18 -2.56 0.26
CA TYR A 25 10.42 -3.45 -0.88
C TYR A 25 11.82 -4.07 -0.84
N PHE A 26 12.86 -3.24 -0.70
CA PHE A 26 14.24 -3.75 -0.61
C PHE A 26 14.45 -4.61 0.64
N MET A 27 13.91 -4.22 1.80
CA MET A 27 13.95 -5.03 3.02
C MET A 27 13.27 -6.39 2.87
N ASN A 28 12.28 -6.51 1.98
CA ASN A 28 11.52 -7.74 1.81
C ASN A 28 12.08 -8.65 0.69
N ARG A 29 13.07 -8.20 -0.09
CA ARG A 29 13.68 -9.02 -1.16
C ARG A 29 14.40 -10.26 -0.62
N ASP A 30 15.00 -10.16 0.56
CA ASP A 30 15.75 -11.26 1.17
C ASP A 30 14.82 -12.30 1.80
N ASP A 31 13.93 -11.86 2.70
CA ASP A 31 13.07 -12.77 3.49
C ASP A 31 11.74 -13.13 2.79
N LYS A 32 11.35 -12.39 1.76
CA LYS A 32 10.17 -12.64 0.90
C LYS A 32 8.86 -12.89 1.65
N HIS A 33 8.60 -12.11 2.70
CA HIS A 33 7.38 -12.27 3.48
C HIS A 33 6.14 -11.84 2.69
N GLU A 34 5.16 -12.73 2.58
CA GLU A 34 3.93 -12.47 1.82
C GLU A 34 3.10 -11.32 2.39
N PHE A 35 3.06 -11.18 3.72
CA PHE A 35 2.34 -10.10 4.38
C PHE A 35 2.90 -8.72 4.00
N ALA A 36 4.22 -8.57 4.06
CA ALA A 36 4.89 -7.35 3.64
C ALA A 36 4.68 -7.07 2.15
N ARG A 37 4.89 -8.08 1.30
CA ARG A 37 4.70 -8.00 -0.16
C ARG A 37 3.31 -7.52 -0.53
N TRP A 38 2.28 -8.06 0.12
CA TRP A 38 0.89 -7.67 -0.12
C TRP A 38 0.66 -6.18 0.13
N HIS A 39 1.15 -5.68 1.27
CA HIS A 39 1.03 -4.28 1.65
C HIS A 39 1.91 -3.33 0.83
N ILE A 40 3.09 -3.78 0.38
CA ILE A 40 3.97 -3.03 -0.54
C ILE A 40 3.26 -2.80 -1.88
N LYS A 41 2.68 -3.87 -2.47
CA LYS A 41 1.91 -3.75 -3.72
C LYS A 41 0.69 -2.85 -3.56
N ASN A 42 0.00 -2.94 -2.43
CA ASN A 42 -1.15 -2.07 -2.15
C ASN A 42 -0.74 -0.60 -1.98
N MET A 43 0.38 -0.32 -1.30
CA MET A 43 0.92 1.04 -1.20
C MET A 43 1.38 1.58 -2.57
N PHE A 44 1.97 0.75 -3.43
CA PHE A 44 2.30 1.15 -4.80
C PHE A 44 1.05 1.61 -5.57
N GLY A 45 -0.06 0.88 -5.46
CA GLY A 45 -1.33 1.31 -6.04
C GLY A 45 -1.86 2.63 -5.49
N LEU A 46 -1.70 2.90 -4.19
CA LEU A 46 -2.06 4.18 -3.58
C LEU A 46 -1.21 5.34 -4.10
N VAL A 47 0.08 5.12 -4.34
CA VAL A 47 0.96 6.13 -4.94
C VAL A 47 0.52 6.48 -6.35
N LEU A 48 0.14 5.48 -7.16
CA LEU A 48 -0.43 5.75 -8.49
C LEU A 48 -1.72 6.58 -8.40
N LEU A 49 -2.59 6.27 -7.43
CA LEU A 49 -3.81 7.05 -7.21
C LEU A 49 -3.51 8.49 -6.80
N LEU A 50 -2.48 8.71 -5.98
CA LEU A 50 -1.99 10.04 -5.62
C LEU A 50 -1.46 10.80 -6.85
N PHE A 51 -0.70 10.13 -7.73
CA PHE A 51 -0.25 10.74 -8.99
C PHE A 51 -1.41 11.07 -9.93
N CYS A 52 -2.46 10.24 -10.00
CA CYS A 52 -3.69 10.57 -10.73
C CYS A 52 -4.36 11.83 -10.16
N SER A 53 -4.41 11.98 -8.83
CA SER A 53 -4.93 13.19 -8.19
C SER A 53 -4.11 14.43 -8.56
N LEU A 54 -2.78 14.35 -8.52
CA LEU A 54 -1.89 15.45 -8.89
C LEU A 54 -2.03 15.84 -10.37
N ALA A 55 -2.13 14.85 -11.27
CA ALA A 55 -2.35 15.09 -12.69
C ALA A 55 -3.68 15.82 -12.95
N LEU A 56 -4.69 15.63 -12.10
CA LEU A 56 -6.01 16.24 -12.18
C LEU A 56 -6.20 17.43 -11.24
N GLN A 57 -5.13 17.97 -10.65
CA GLN A 57 -5.22 19.01 -9.62
C GLN A 57 -5.93 20.29 -10.07
N ASN A 58 -5.91 20.59 -11.37
CA ASN A 58 -6.58 21.75 -11.96
C ASN A 58 -8.11 21.57 -12.07
N TYR A 59 -8.62 20.36 -11.84
CA TYR A 59 -10.03 20.01 -11.90
C TYR A 59 -10.53 19.67 -10.49
N PRO A 60 -11.80 19.97 -10.15
CA PRO A 60 -12.37 19.60 -8.85
C PRO A 60 -12.25 18.11 -8.52
N ILE A 61 -12.27 17.24 -9.54
CA ILE A 61 -12.10 15.80 -9.37
C ILE A 61 -10.76 15.42 -8.70
N GLY A 62 -9.69 16.18 -8.93
CA GLY A 62 -8.38 15.93 -8.34
C GLY A 62 -8.41 16.00 -6.81
N PHE A 63 -9.17 16.96 -6.26
CA PHE A 63 -9.38 17.11 -4.81
C PHE A 63 -10.09 15.90 -4.20
N TYR A 64 -11.16 15.41 -4.85
CA TYR A 64 -11.88 14.24 -4.36
C TYR A 64 -11.04 12.96 -4.42
N ILE A 65 -10.25 12.78 -5.49
CA ILE A 65 -9.32 11.64 -5.62
C ILE A 65 -8.25 11.70 -4.53
N TYR A 66 -7.71 12.90 -4.21
CA TYR A 66 -6.73 13.07 -3.14
C TYR A 66 -7.27 12.55 -1.80
N TRP A 67 -8.45 13.03 -1.39
CA TRP A 67 -9.04 12.66 -0.11
C TRP A 67 -9.46 11.19 -0.07
N LEU A 68 -9.92 10.63 -1.19
CA LEU A 68 -10.15 9.19 -1.32
C LEU A 68 -8.86 8.40 -1.12
N ALA A 69 -7.77 8.79 -1.79
CA ALA A 69 -6.47 8.14 -1.66
C ALA A 69 -5.95 8.22 -0.21
N PHE A 70 -6.08 9.37 0.43
CA PHE A 70 -5.70 9.56 1.83
C PHE A 70 -6.50 8.66 2.78
N GLY A 71 -7.82 8.58 2.59
CA GLY A 71 -8.67 7.70 3.39
C GLY A 71 -8.34 6.21 3.21
N LEU A 72 -8.10 5.79 1.96
CA LEU A 72 -7.69 4.42 1.63
C LEU A 72 -6.28 4.08 2.15
N TRP A 73 -5.36 5.05 2.16
CA TRP A 73 -4.05 4.92 2.78
C TRP A 73 -4.17 4.67 4.28
N LEU A 74 -4.95 5.49 4.99
CA LEU A 74 -5.16 5.32 6.43
C LEU A 74 -5.80 3.96 6.74
N PHE A 75 -6.83 3.59 5.96
CA PHE A 75 -7.47 2.28 6.09
C PHE A 75 -6.48 1.12 5.89
N SER A 76 -5.66 1.18 4.83
CA SER A 76 -4.69 0.13 4.51
C SER A 76 -3.58 0.03 5.56
N LEU A 77 -3.15 1.16 6.12
CA LEU A 77 -2.22 1.21 7.24
C LEU A 77 -2.82 0.55 8.51
N CYS A 78 -4.07 0.89 8.85
CA CYS A 78 -4.78 0.25 9.96
C CYS A 78 -4.87 -1.27 9.77
N MET A 79 -5.15 -1.74 8.54
CA MET A 79 -5.19 -3.17 8.25
C MET A 79 -3.82 -3.84 8.42
N ALA A 80 -2.72 -3.18 8.05
CA ALA A 80 -1.37 -3.66 8.34
C ALA A 80 -1.10 -3.78 9.85
N VAL A 81 -1.51 -2.76 10.62
CA VAL A 81 -1.39 -2.76 12.10
C VAL A 81 -2.19 -3.90 12.72
N PHE A 82 -3.38 -4.18 12.19
CA PHE A 82 -4.27 -5.26 12.63
C PHE A 82 -3.97 -6.63 12.02
N ASN A 83 -2.83 -6.80 11.35
CA ASN A 83 -2.40 -8.08 10.77
C ASN A 83 -3.33 -8.61 9.67
N LYS A 84 -4.01 -7.74 8.92
CA LYS A 84 -4.97 -8.10 7.86
C LYS A 84 -4.44 -7.70 6.49
N GLN A 85 -4.40 -8.65 5.56
CA GLN A 85 -4.20 -8.41 4.12
C GLN A 85 -5.49 -7.86 3.48
N MET A 86 -5.91 -6.69 3.95
CA MET A 86 -7.10 -5.97 3.51
C MET A 86 -6.71 -4.51 3.26
N GLY A 87 -7.35 -3.87 2.29
CA GLY A 87 -6.94 -2.56 1.82
C GLY A 87 -7.98 -2.00 0.88
N ILE A 88 -7.57 -1.47 -0.28
CA ILE A 88 -8.48 -0.90 -1.25
C ILE A 88 -9.47 -1.96 -1.77
N PRO A 89 -10.79 -1.81 -1.54
CA PRO A 89 -11.79 -2.74 -2.04
C PRO A 89 -11.69 -2.90 -3.55
N LEU A 90 -11.85 -4.13 -4.06
CA LEU A 90 -11.74 -4.53 -5.47
C LEU A 90 -10.32 -4.41 -6.08
N LEU A 91 -9.56 -3.36 -5.76
CA LEU A 91 -8.25 -3.10 -6.35
C LEU A 91 -7.11 -3.90 -5.70
N SER A 92 -7.16 -4.13 -4.39
CA SER A 92 -6.04 -4.81 -3.69
C SER A 92 -5.73 -6.19 -4.28
N ALA A 93 -6.78 -6.95 -4.66
CA ALA A 93 -6.62 -8.25 -5.31
C ALA A 93 -6.01 -8.13 -6.72
N LYS A 94 -6.36 -7.08 -7.46
CA LYS A 94 -5.77 -6.79 -8.78
C LYS A 94 -4.32 -6.37 -8.67
N PHE A 95 -3.96 -5.57 -7.66
CA PHE A 95 -2.58 -5.15 -7.41
C PHE A 95 -1.63 -6.33 -7.16
N GLN A 96 -2.12 -7.40 -6.52
CA GLN A 96 -1.29 -8.61 -6.33
C GLN A 96 -0.88 -9.25 -7.67
N ILE A 97 -1.73 -9.13 -8.70
CA ILE A 97 -1.53 -9.67 -10.04
C ILE A 97 -0.74 -8.68 -10.91
N TRP A 98 -1.15 -7.41 -10.93
CA TRP A 98 -0.57 -6.39 -11.81
C TRP A 98 0.86 -6.00 -11.44
N PHE A 99 1.19 -6.01 -10.15
CA PHE A 99 2.49 -5.58 -9.66
C PHE A 99 3.39 -6.76 -9.31
N SER A 100 3.40 -7.82 -10.13
CA SER A 100 4.29 -8.98 -9.96
C SER A 100 5.78 -8.64 -9.99
N PHE A 101 6.17 -7.53 -10.62
CA PHE A 101 7.55 -7.03 -10.55
C PHE A 101 7.98 -6.58 -9.13
N LEU A 102 7.03 -6.43 -8.19
CA LEU A 102 7.29 -6.14 -6.77
C LEU A 102 7.29 -7.42 -5.90
N ASP A 103 7.44 -8.59 -6.51
CA ASP A 103 7.67 -9.85 -5.80
C ASP A 103 9.06 -9.94 -5.14
#